data_AF-A0A238FCF2-F1
#
_entry.id   AF-A0A238FCF2-F1
#
_cell.length_a   1.000
_cell.length_b   1.000
_cell.length_c   1.000
_cell.angle_alpha   90.00
_cell.angle_beta   90.00
_cell.angle_gamma   90.00
#
_symmetry.space_group_name_H-M   'P 1'
#
loop_
_entity.id
_entity.type
_entity.pdbx_description
1 polymer ?
#
loop_
_entity_poly.entity_id
_entity_poly.type
_entity_poly.pdbx_seq_one_letter_code
_entity_poly.pdbx_strand_id
1 'polypeptide(L)'
;MLAYGPKMPAILRDVEATRWTKKPLGPLGRYVKVRDQQWSGVVESFGSRIFNAFVVSNDQDRVKIGTIYSIIELKYDDRFDCSGGEPDGDLLTVLRAVKISNRHVEQAFIKATGCEDAVLVEKRYQRDRLFDARRRNVRVVYTQDMFIVSRRQEEADEALASIHRLGKAADIRRQESRRSLTQLRRLVESDRQKLHEKAPSNIAAIEDLRDESQAELDSTLAQYEEALKRHNSECGVGHVASFVKKKEEINLAIKEADDLLSRLMVSRNCSSISAAGALQHSESNLLFRSQRKVNTAIAERTEAEKVIIQHQKKLDEVQVEVNGMREQVDEMQQRATQLDHDIKTLKAAIRARERDLGATLDELNEEVGRRNQVVQRARSILSSLEHFVELLESARRVRTEKWKEWLTSLPASLELHFLRYLATRDFTGRLKFNHRDEELSLYIVTDQDGSKIKGKNNNRWKDVKSWSVAACHIRCLDEFDVFMDAVNRRVAMKMMVDTAKSLKRAQFILITPQGVSNSTYGAEVKIIMLSDPARTQGRLAARVG
;
A
#
# COMPACT_ATOMS: atom_id res chain seq x y z
N MET A 1 14.37 -13.78 25.42
CA MET A 1 12.98 -14.24 25.19
C MET A 1 11.94 -13.13 25.32
N LEU A 2 12.18 -12.07 26.11
CA LEU A 2 11.34 -10.86 26.13
C LEU A 2 11.27 -10.14 24.76
N ALA A 3 12.27 -10.35 23.89
CA ALA A 3 12.33 -9.81 22.53
C ALA A 3 11.17 -10.25 21.61
N TYR A 4 10.50 -11.36 21.91
CA TYR A 4 9.37 -11.89 21.13
C TYR A 4 8.00 -11.53 21.74
N GLY A 5 7.98 -10.54 22.65
CA GLY A 5 6.79 -10.06 23.35
C GLY A 5 6.61 -10.67 24.76
N PRO A 6 5.87 -9.97 25.64
CA PRO A 6 5.74 -10.32 27.06
C PRO A 6 5.01 -11.65 27.31
N LYS A 7 4.18 -12.08 26.35
CA LYS A 7 3.43 -13.35 26.45
C LYS A 7 4.26 -14.58 26.02
N MET A 8 5.36 -14.40 25.28
CA MET A 8 6.13 -15.53 24.71
C MET A 8 6.65 -16.55 25.75
N PRO A 9 7.13 -16.15 26.94
CA PRO A 9 7.52 -17.11 27.96
C PRO A 9 6.37 -17.97 28.50
N ALA A 10 5.15 -17.44 28.56
CA ALA A 10 3.97 -18.22 28.93
C ALA A 10 3.63 -19.22 27.81
N ILE A 11 3.66 -18.76 26.56
CA ILE A 11 3.38 -19.58 25.38
C ILE A 11 4.34 -20.78 25.29
N LEU A 12 5.63 -20.56 25.52
CA LEU A 12 6.62 -21.64 25.50
C LEU A 12 6.37 -22.68 26.60
N ARG A 13 5.88 -22.27 27.78
CA ARG A 13 5.50 -23.20 28.84
C ARG A 13 4.28 -24.03 28.46
N ASP A 14 3.26 -23.42 27.87
CA ASP A 14 2.05 -24.13 27.41
C ASP A 14 2.39 -25.12 26.29
N VAL A 15 3.26 -24.72 25.37
CA VAL A 15 3.78 -25.59 24.31
C VAL A 15 4.61 -26.74 24.90
N GLU A 16 5.37 -26.53 25.96
CA GLU A 16 6.11 -27.61 26.63
C GLU A 16 5.21 -28.56 27.43
N ALA A 17 4.12 -28.06 28.00
CA ALA A 17 3.17 -28.86 28.79
C ALA A 17 2.20 -29.70 27.93
N THR A 18 1.98 -29.32 26.66
CA THR A 18 1.01 -29.97 25.79
C THR A 18 1.57 -31.25 25.13
N ARG A 19 0.73 -32.29 24.98
CA ARG A 19 1.10 -33.53 24.28
C ARG A 19 0.88 -33.42 22.78
N TRP A 20 1.99 -33.26 22.05
CA TRP A 20 2.02 -33.13 20.59
C TRP A 20 2.22 -34.47 19.89
N THR A 21 1.69 -34.60 18.68
CA THR A 21 2.07 -35.69 17.78
C THR A 21 3.47 -35.43 17.23
N LYS A 22 3.75 -34.19 16.79
CA LYS A 22 5.09 -33.70 16.48
C LYS A 22 5.25 -32.29 17.04
N LYS A 23 6.21 -32.10 17.94
CA LYS A 23 6.37 -30.84 18.69
C LYS A 23 6.55 -29.65 17.73
N PRO A 24 5.78 -28.56 17.90
CA PRO A 24 5.91 -27.37 17.05
C PRO A 24 7.27 -26.70 17.23
N LEU A 25 7.84 -26.22 16.13
CA LEU A 25 9.16 -25.57 16.12
C LEU A 25 8.96 -24.05 16.11
N GLY A 26 9.29 -23.39 17.21
CA GLY A 26 9.23 -21.94 17.28
C GLY A 26 9.67 -21.37 18.63
N PRO A 27 9.60 -20.03 18.79
CA PRO A 27 9.35 -19.06 17.73
C PRO A 27 10.44 -19.09 16.64
N LEU A 28 10.08 -18.90 15.36
CA LEU A 28 11.00 -19.06 14.22
C LEU A 28 12.30 -18.28 14.38
N GLY A 29 12.24 -17.06 14.90
CA GLY A 29 13.41 -16.19 15.08
C GLY A 29 14.50 -16.82 15.96
N ARG A 30 14.16 -17.78 16.85
CA ARG A 30 15.13 -18.51 17.68
C ARG A 30 16.13 -19.31 16.85
N TYR A 31 15.77 -19.70 15.63
CA TYR A 31 16.57 -20.54 14.76
C TYR A 31 17.37 -19.77 13.71
N VAL A 32 17.13 -18.45 13.59
CA VAL A 32 17.73 -17.59 12.57
C VAL A 32 18.84 -16.74 13.21
N LYS A 33 20.03 -16.76 12.62
CA LYS A 33 21.14 -15.89 12.99
C LYS A 33 21.62 -15.12 11.77
N VAL A 34 21.78 -13.81 11.88
CA VAL A 34 22.34 -13.01 10.79
C VAL A 34 23.85 -13.28 10.71
N ARG A 35 24.38 -13.51 9.50
CA ARG A 35 25.81 -13.73 9.28
C ARG A 35 26.60 -12.42 9.35
N ASP A 36 26.02 -11.36 8.81
CA ASP A 36 26.63 -10.05 8.74
C ASP A 36 25.73 -9.00 9.42
N GLN A 37 26.25 -8.42 10.50
CA GLN A 37 25.49 -7.56 11.41
C GLN A 37 24.95 -6.30 10.72
N GLN A 38 25.56 -5.84 9.61
CA GLN A 38 25.09 -4.67 8.87
C GLN A 38 23.67 -4.85 8.31
N TRP A 39 23.24 -6.10 8.11
CA TRP A 39 21.91 -6.45 7.60
C TRP A 39 20.90 -6.78 8.69
N SER A 40 21.26 -6.63 9.97
CA SER A 40 20.39 -7.06 11.08
C SER A 40 19.04 -6.35 11.05
N GLY A 41 19.03 -5.04 10.79
CA GLY A 41 17.79 -4.27 10.68
C GLY A 41 16.90 -4.77 9.54
N VAL A 42 17.49 -4.99 8.36
CA VAL A 42 16.76 -5.48 7.18
C VAL A 42 16.14 -6.84 7.45
N VAL A 43 16.93 -7.78 7.99
CA VAL A 43 16.44 -9.12 8.34
C VAL A 43 15.36 -9.07 9.42
N GLU A 44 15.49 -8.20 10.41
CA GLU A 44 14.49 -7.99 11.47
C GLU A 44 13.15 -7.49 10.92
N SER A 45 13.18 -6.48 10.05
CA SER A 45 11.97 -5.98 9.39
C SER A 45 11.36 -7.03 8.45
N PHE A 46 12.20 -7.71 7.68
CA PHE A 46 11.79 -8.74 6.73
C PHE A 46 11.05 -9.89 7.42
N GLY A 47 11.58 -10.38 8.54
CA GLY A 47 10.99 -11.47 9.31
C GLY A 47 10.02 -11.05 10.42
N SER A 48 9.75 -9.75 10.60
CA SER A 48 8.94 -9.21 11.71
C SER A 48 7.60 -9.93 11.93
N ARG A 49 6.91 -10.29 10.84
CA ARG A 49 5.60 -10.98 10.89
C ARG A 49 5.70 -12.47 11.18
N ILE A 50 6.84 -13.09 10.91
CA ILE A 50 7.00 -14.54 10.95
C ILE A 50 7.94 -15.04 12.05
N PHE A 51 8.79 -14.18 12.61
CA PHE A 51 9.73 -14.59 13.65
C PHE A 51 9.04 -15.05 14.94
N ASN A 52 7.83 -14.57 15.19
CA ASN A 52 6.98 -15.02 16.30
C ASN A 52 6.20 -16.30 15.98
N ALA A 53 6.23 -16.78 14.74
CA ALA A 53 5.42 -17.91 14.32
C ALA A 53 6.02 -19.26 14.74
N PHE A 54 5.17 -20.29 14.76
CA PHE A 54 5.54 -21.68 15.04
C PHE A 54 5.29 -22.54 13.81
N VAL A 55 6.25 -23.41 13.48
CA VAL A 55 6.11 -24.40 12.41
C VAL A 55 5.42 -25.65 12.96
N VAL A 56 4.31 -26.04 12.36
CA VAL A 56 3.55 -27.24 12.71
C VAL A 56 3.50 -28.19 11.51
N SER A 57 3.69 -29.49 11.76
CA SER A 57 3.79 -30.49 10.68
C SER A 57 2.47 -31.15 10.29
N ASN A 58 1.41 -30.97 11.07
CA ASN A 58 0.13 -31.65 10.89
C ASN A 58 -1.06 -30.79 11.35
N ASP A 59 -2.23 -31.06 10.79
CA ASP A 59 -3.45 -30.27 11.05
C ASP A 59 -4.02 -30.53 12.47
N GLN A 60 -3.82 -31.73 13.03
CA GLN A 60 -4.26 -32.06 14.39
C GLN A 60 -3.58 -31.20 15.47
N ASP A 61 -2.26 -31.03 15.37
CA ASP A 61 -1.48 -30.18 16.25
C ASP A 61 -1.72 -28.70 15.93
N ARG A 62 -2.04 -28.35 14.66
CA ARG A 62 -2.46 -26.98 14.28
C ARG A 62 -3.72 -26.56 15.04
N VAL A 63 -4.70 -27.44 15.15
CA VAL A 63 -5.93 -27.17 15.92
C VAL A 63 -5.64 -27.03 17.40
N LYS A 64 -4.75 -27.85 17.98
CA LYS A 64 -4.35 -27.74 19.41
C LYS A 64 -3.68 -26.40 19.75
N ILE A 65 -2.92 -25.82 18.82
CA ILE A 65 -2.31 -24.50 18.98
C ILE A 65 -3.23 -23.35 18.50
N GLY A 66 -4.32 -23.70 17.81
CA GLY A 66 -5.15 -22.84 16.97
C GLY A 66 -6.22 -22.08 17.75
N THR A 67 -5.82 -21.11 18.56
CA THR A 67 -6.71 -19.99 18.97
C THR A 67 -5.95 -18.71 19.33
N ILE A 68 -4.61 -18.74 19.48
CA ILE A 68 -3.87 -17.61 20.07
C ILE A 68 -2.67 -17.16 19.21
N TYR A 69 -2.29 -17.86 18.12
CA TYR A 69 -0.94 -17.71 17.55
C TYR A 69 -0.85 -17.68 16.01
N SER A 70 0.15 -16.98 15.47
CA SER A 70 0.58 -17.09 14.07
C SER A 70 1.27 -18.43 13.85
N ILE A 71 0.71 -19.26 12.97
CA ILE A 71 1.17 -20.62 12.73
C ILE A 71 1.56 -20.76 11.26
N ILE A 72 2.70 -21.38 11.00
CA ILE A 72 3.10 -21.81 9.66
C ILE A 72 2.89 -23.32 9.61
N GLU A 73 1.81 -23.74 8.95
CA GLU A 73 1.60 -25.15 8.68
C GLU A 73 2.50 -25.56 7.51
N LEU A 74 3.49 -26.40 7.80
CA LEU A 74 4.38 -26.92 6.77
C LEU A 74 4.78 -28.36 7.10
N LYS A 75 4.43 -29.29 6.20
CA LYS A 75 5.02 -30.63 6.20
C LYS A 75 6.47 -30.53 5.74
N TYR A 76 7.36 -31.18 6.49
CA TYR A 76 8.77 -31.25 6.14
C TYR A 76 8.95 -32.09 4.87
N ASP A 77 9.77 -31.59 3.93
CA ASP A 77 10.06 -32.26 2.67
C ASP A 77 11.57 -32.41 2.50
N ASP A 78 12.08 -33.64 2.55
CA ASP A 78 13.52 -33.91 2.40
C ASP A 78 14.08 -33.55 1.01
N ARG A 79 13.22 -33.47 -0.01
CA ARG A 79 13.59 -33.15 -1.40
C ARG A 79 13.47 -31.67 -1.73
N PHE A 80 13.14 -30.83 -0.75
CA PHE A 80 13.03 -29.39 -0.97
C PHE A 80 14.35 -28.81 -1.48
N ASP A 81 14.29 -28.18 -2.66
CA ASP A 81 15.36 -27.42 -3.27
C ASP A 81 14.83 -26.06 -3.73
N CYS A 82 15.57 -25.00 -3.42
CA CYS A 82 15.27 -23.61 -3.79
C CYS A 82 16.32 -23.01 -4.73
N SER A 83 17.31 -23.80 -5.15
CA SER A 83 18.43 -23.36 -6.01
C SER A 83 17.97 -22.71 -7.32
N GLY A 84 16.90 -23.24 -7.94
CA GLY A 84 16.31 -22.69 -9.16
C GLY A 84 15.62 -21.33 -8.98
N GLY A 85 15.25 -20.98 -7.74
CA GLY A 85 14.65 -19.70 -7.37
C GLY A 85 15.65 -18.64 -6.92
N GLU A 86 16.94 -18.99 -6.77
CA GLU A 86 17.96 -18.02 -6.38
C GLU A 86 18.49 -17.21 -7.58
N PRO A 87 18.87 -15.94 -7.35
CA PRO A 87 19.56 -15.12 -8.34
C PRO A 87 21.04 -15.54 -8.49
N ASP A 88 21.73 -14.90 -9.43
CA ASP A 88 23.16 -15.10 -9.71
C ASP A 88 24.03 -15.08 -8.42
N GLY A 89 25.11 -15.85 -8.41
CA GLY A 89 25.95 -16.08 -7.22
C GLY A 89 26.66 -14.84 -6.67
N ASP A 90 26.78 -13.79 -7.48
CA ASP A 90 27.36 -12.48 -7.14
C ASP A 90 26.41 -11.61 -6.28
N LEU A 91 25.12 -11.94 -6.23
CA LEU A 91 24.12 -11.19 -5.49
C LEU A 91 23.93 -11.74 -4.08
N LEU A 92 24.01 -10.86 -3.08
CA LEU A 92 23.69 -11.21 -1.71
C LEU A 92 22.16 -11.24 -1.54
N THR A 93 21.59 -12.36 -1.13
CA THR A 93 20.17 -12.48 -0.80
C THR A 93 19.94 -12.55 0.70
N VAL A 94 18.71 -12.30 1.15
CA VAL A 94 18.32 -12.47 2.55
C VAL A 94 18.63 -13.89 3.02
N LEU A 95 18.35 -14.91 2.19
CA LEU A 95 18.69 -16.30 2.49
C LEU A 95 20.20 -16.50 2.69
N ARG A 96 21.03 -15.94 1.80
CA ARG A 96 22.51 -16.04 1.89
C ARG A 96 23.09 -15.25 3.08
N ALA A 97 22.39 -14.21 3.53
CA ALA A 97 22.79 -13.35 4.66
C ALA A 97 22.44 -13.93 6.04
N VAL A 98 21.64 -15.00 6.12
CA VAL A 98 21.26 -15.65 7.38
C VAL A 98 21.79 -17.07 7.49
N LYS A 99 21.89 -17.56 8.74
CA LYS A 99 22.19 -18.94 9.09
C LYS A 99 21.01 -19.49 9.87
N ILE A 100 20.34 -20.49 9.31
CA ILE A 100 19.19 -21.15 9.94
C ILE A 100 19.64 -22.49 10.49
N SER A 101 19.36 -22.75 11.78
CA SER A 101 19.91 -23.91 12.49
C SER A 101 19.11 -25.21 12.30
N ASN A 102 17.90 -25.13 11.73
CA ASN A 102 17.00 -26.27 11.56
C ASN A 102 16.43 -26.28 10.13
N ARG A 103 16.61 -27.38 9.40
CA ARG A 103 16.22 -27.52 7.99
C ARG A 103 14.72 -27.40 7.75
N HIS A 104 13.87 -27.82 8.69
CA HIS A 104 12.42 -27.65 8.58
C HIS A 104 12.02 -26.18 8.78
N VAL A 105 12.67 -25.50 9.72
CA VAL A 105 12.47 -24.05 9.92
C VAL A 105 12.97 -23.25 8.72
N GLU A 106 14.08 -23.67 8.09
CA GLU A 106 14.59 -23.08 6.86
C GLU A 106 13.58 -23.17 5.71
N GLN A 107 13.00 -24.36 5.46
CA GLN A 107 11.95 -24.51 4.45
C GLN A 107 10.73 -23.64 4.74
N ALA A 108 10.33 -23.54 6.01
CA ALA A 108 9.23 -22.69 6.44
C ALA A 108 9.55 -21.21 6.23
N PHE A 109 10.77 -20.80 6.54
CA PHE A 109 11.25 -19.43 6.36
C PHE A 109 11.27 -19.05 4.88
N ILE A 110 11.82 -19.90 4.02
CA ILE A 110 11.88 -19.71 2.56
C ILE A 110 10.46 -19.60 1.99
N LYS A 111 9.61 -20.62 2.20
CA LYS A 111 8.23 -20.62 1.67
C LYS A 111 7.36 -19.48 2.17
N ALA A 112 7.53 -19.05 3.41
CA ALA A 112 6.69 -17.99 3.98
C ALA A 112 7.12 -16.58 3.55
N THR A 113 8.39 -16.38 3.18
CA THR A 113 8.93 -15.03 2.96
C THR A 113 9.47 -14.76 1.56
N GLY A 114 9.85 -15.80 0.82
CA GLY A 114 10.62 -15.64 -0.42
C GLY A 114 11.96 -14.96 -0.12
N CYS A 115 12.78 -15.50 0.80
CA CYS A 115 14.07 -14.88 1.15
C CYS A 115 15.17 -15.20 0.13
N GLU A 116 14.95 -16.20 -0.73
CA GLU A 116 15.83 -16.66 -1.81
C GLU A 116 15.91 -15.68 -2.98
N ASP A 117 14.84 -14.92 -3.24
CA ASP A 117 14.73 -13.95 -4.35
C ASP A 117 14.74 -12.48 -3.89
N ALA A 118 15.01 -12.27 -2.60
CA ALA A 118 15.13 -10.97 -1.96
C ALA A 118 16.60 -10.55 -1.87
N VAL A 119 17.01 -9.61 -2.72
CA VAL A 119 18.41 -9.16 -2.85
C VAL A 119 18.71 -8.00 -1.90
N LEU A 120 19.93 -7.99 -1.36
CA LEU A 120 20.48 -6.96 -0.46
C LEU A 120 21.56 -6.16 -1.19
N VAL A 121 21.43 -4.83 -1.18
CA VAL A 121 22.43 -3.91 -1.76
C VAL A 121 22.73 -2.76 -0.81
N GLU A 122 23.98 -2.29 -0.78
CA GLU A 122 24.38 -1.26 0.19
C GLU A 122 23.71 0.09 -0.10
N LYS A 123 23.70 0.47 -1.39
CA LYS A 123 23.30 1.82 -1.82
C LYS A 123 22.17 1.77 -2.84
N ARG A 124 21.30 2.79 -2.79
CA ARG A 124 20.13 2.93 -3.67
C ARG A 124 20.45 2.90 -5.17
N TYR A 125 21.59 3.42 -5.61
CA TYR A 125 21.94 3.39 -7.05
C TYR A 125 22.25 1.97 -7.56
N GLN A 126 22.73 1.07 -6.69
CA GLN A 126 23.05 -0.31 -7.06
C GLN A 126 21.76 -1.09 -7.34
N ARG A 127 20.69 -0.78 -6.60
CA ARG A 127 19.33 -1.29 -6.83
C ARG A 127 18.85 -0.93 -8.24
N ASP A 128 18.94 0.34 -8.64
CA ASP A 128 18.42 0.81 -9.94
C ASP A 128 19.11 0.07 -11.09
N ARG A 129 20.44 -0.04 -11.02
CA ARG A 129 21.22 -0.83 -11.99
C ARG A 129 20.83 -2.31 -12.05
N LEU A 130 20.37 -2.88 -10.94
CA LEU A 130 19.99 -4.29 -10.85
C LEU A 130 18.66 -4.56 -11.59
N PHE A 131 17.72 -3.62 -11.49
CA PHE A 131 16.46 -3.67 -12.22
C PHE A 131 16.64 -3.35 -13.70
N ASP A 132 17.46 -2.34 -14.04
CA ASP A 132 17.84 -2.03 -15.43
C ASP A 132 18.48 -3.23 -16.13
N ALA A 133 19.36 -3.96 -15.42
CA ALA A 133 20.04 -5.14 -15.95
C ALA A 133 19.16 -6.38 -16.08
N ARG A 134 17.88 -6.34 -15.66
CA ARG A 134 16.90 -7.44 -15.72
C ARG A 134 17.45 -8.79 -15.26
N ARG A 135 18.19 -8.80 -14.14
CA ARG A 135 18.76 -10.01 -13.57
C ARG A 135 17.66 -11.04 -13.24
N ARG A 136 18.00 -12.32 -13.40
CA ARG A 136 17.08 -13.43 -13.17
C ARG A 136 16.75 -13.55 -11.68
N ASN A 137 15.54 -13.98 -11.36
CA ASN A 137 15.13 -14.34 -10.00
C ASN A 137 15.35 -13.24 -8.93
N VAL A 138 15.23 -11.97 -9.34
CA VAL A 138 15.22 -10.82 -8.42
C VAL A 138 13.79 -10.28 -8.34
N ARG A 139 13.13 -10.51 -7.21
CA ARG A 139 11.76 -10.05 -6.96
C ARG A 139 11.74 -8.69 -6.26
N VAL A 140 12.57 -8.56 -5.25
CA VAL A 140 12.61 -7.40 -4.37
C VAL A 140 14.05 -7.09 -4.01
N VAL A 141 14.38 -5.81 -3.92
CA VAL A 141 15.70 -5.33 -3.51
C VAL A 141 15.54 -4.49 -2.25
N TYR A 142 16.30 -4.86 -1.23
CA TYR A 142 16.44 -4.14 0.02
C TYR A 142 17.76 -3.40 0.05
N THR A 143 17.69 -2.16 0.51
CA THR A 143 18.86 -1.34 0.76
C THR A 143 19.22 -1.36 2.24
N GLN A 144 20.47 -1.05 2.58
CA GLN A 144 20.92 -1.02 3.97
C GLN A 144 20.14 0.00 4.82
N ASP A 145 19.67 1.10 4.21
CA ASP A 145 18.80 2.10 4.84
C ASP A 145 17.31 1.71 4.85
N MET A 146 16.99 0.42 4.69
CA MET A 146 15.66 -0.18 4.82
C MET A 146 14.67 0.21 3.70
N PHE A 147 15.14 0.83 2.61
CA PHE A 147 14.29 1.12 1.46
C PHE A 147 14.06 -0.16 0.64
N ILE A 148 12.83 -0.34 0.16
CA ILE A 148 12.36 -1.54 -0.52
C ILE A 148 11.78 -1.14 -1.88
N VAL A 149 12.22 -1.80 -2.94
CA VAL A 149 11.57 -1.71 -4.25
C VAL A 149 11.29 -3.11 -4.76
N SER A 150 10.04 -3.32 -5.15
CA SER A 150 9.58 -4.55 -5.78
C SER A 150 9.54 -4.36 -7.28
N ARG A 151 9.96 -5.38 -8.03
CA ARG A 151 9.93 -5.38 -9.49
C ARG A 151 8.55 -5.01 -10.06
N ARG A 152 7.47 -5.52 -9.45
CA ARG A 152 6.10 -5.22 -9.89
C ARG A 152 5.71 -3.76 -9.72
N GLN A 153 6.27 -3.08 -8.71
CA GLN A 153 5.96 -1.70 -8.43
C GLN A 153 6.65 -0.79 -9.46
N GLU A 154 7.88 -1.12 -9.82
CA GLU A 154 8.63 -0.43 -10.88
C GLU A 154 8.03 -0.66 -12.27
N GLU A 155 7.63 -1.90 -12.59
CA GLU A 155 6.90 -2.21 -13.83
C GLU A 155 5.57 -1.45 -13.92
N ALA A 156 4.87 -1.27 -12.80
CA ALA A 156 3.65 -0.46 -12.74
C ALA A 156 3.93 1.04 -12.93
N ASP A 157 4.98 1.57 -12.29
CA ASP A 157 5.39 2.98 -12.41
C ASP A 157 5.87 3.30 -13.83
N GLU A 158 6.60 2.38 -14.48
CA GLU A 158 7.06 2.52 -15.87
C GLU A 158 5.88 2.41 -16.87
N ALA A 159 4.91 1.54 -16.61
CA ALA A 159 3.67 1.47 -17.39
C ALA A 159 2.86 2.77 -17.27
N LEU A 160 2.72 3.32 -16.05
CA LEU A 160 2.06 4.61 -15.82
C LEU A 160 2.76 5.76 -16.55
N ALA A 161 4.10 5.81 -16.48
CA ALA A 161 4.89 6.80 -17.18
C ALA A 161 4.73 6.68 -18.71
N SER A 162 4.66 5.45 -19.23
CA SER A 162 4.44 5.18 -20.66
C SER A 162 3.05 5.61 -21.13
N ILE A 163 2.01 5.33 -20.34
CA ILE A 163 0.63 5.79 -20.59
C ILE A 163 0.60 7.33 -20.63
N HIS A 164 1.28 7.99 -19.69
CA HIS A 164 1.33 9.45 -19.66
C HIS A 164 2.07 10.07 -20.87
N ARG A 165 3.14 9.42 -21.35
CA ARG A 165 3.84 9.84 -22.59
C ARG A 165 2.96 9.66 -23.83
N LEU A 166 2.26 8.53 -23.93
CA LEU A 166 1.34 8.25 -25.04
C LEU A 166 0.15 9.23 -25.04
N GLY A 167 -0.39 9.56 -23.87
CA GLY A 167 -1.42 10.60 -23.71
C GLY A 167 -0.96 11.96 -24.21
N LYS A 168 0.22 12.44 -23.79
CA LYS A 168 0.80 13.69 -24.30
C LYS A 168 1.01 13.68 -25.83
N ALA A 169 1.49 12.57 -26.39
CA ALA A 169 1.69 12.44 -27.83
C ALA A 169 0.37 12.41 -28.63
N ALA A 170 -0.70 11.87 -28.05
CA ALA A 170 -2.04 11.91 -28.63
C ALA A 170 -2.64 13.32 -28.60
N ASP A 171 -2.44 14.07 -27.51
CA ASP A 171 -2.91 15.45 -27.38
C ASP A 171 -2.23 16.41 -28.37
N ILE A 172 -0.92 16.25 -28.58
CA ILE A 172 -0.16 17.03 -29.58
C ILE A 172 -0.71 16.76 -30.98
N ARG A 173 -0.87 15.49 -31.36
CA ARG A 173 -1.45 15.11 -32.66
C ARG A 173 -2.88 15.63 -32.83
N ARG A 174 -3.69 15.63 -31.77
CA ARG A 174 -5.05 16.17 -31.79
C ARG A 174 -5.05 17.68 -32.01
N GLN A 175 -4.11 18.42 -31.42
CA GLN A 175 -3.95 19.85 -31.68
C GLN A 175 -3.49 20.15 -33.11
N GLU A 176 -2.55 19.37 -33.66
CA GLU A 176 -2.07 19.52 -35.04
C GLU A 176 -3.18 19.24 -36.06
N SER A 177 -3.95 18.17 -35.88
CA SER A 177 -5.12 17.87 -36.72
C SER A 177 -6.19 18.96 -36.63
N ARG A 178 -6.42 19.54 -35.44
CA ARG A 178 -7.36 20.65 -35.25
C ARG A 178 -6.90 21.94 -35.93
N ARG A 179 -5.60 22.23 -35.93
CA ARG A 179 -5.01 23.34 -36.69
C ARG A 179 -5.15 23.14 -38.20
N SER A 180 -4.88 21.93 -38.69
CA SER A 180 -5.02 21.56 -40.10
C SER A 180 -6.47 21.66 -40.58
N LEU A 181 -7.43 21.16 -39.80
CA LEU A 181 -8.87 21.32 -40.07
C LEU A 181 -9.30 22.79 -40.13
N THR A 182 -8.75 23.63 -39.26
CA THR A 182 -9.06 25.07 -39.26
C THR A 182 -8.52 25.75 -40.52
N GLN A 183 -7.35 25.34 -41.02
CA GLN A 183 -6.79 25.83 -42.28
C GLN A 183 -7.60 25.35 -43.49
N LEU A 184 -7.98 24.07 -43.55
CA LEU A 184 -8.84 23.55 -44.63
C LEU A 184 -10.20 24.25 -44.67
N ARG A 185 -10.83 24.52 -43.52
CA ARG A 185 -12.12 25.25 -43.48
C ARG A 185 -11.99 26.66 -44.07
N ARG A 186 -10.88 27.36 -43.83
CA ARG A 186 -10.63 28.70 -44.41
C ARG A 186 -10.45 28.63 -45.92
N LEU A 187 -9.78 27.60 -46.43
CA LEU A 187 -9.61 27.39 -47.88
C LEU A 187 -10.95 27.10 -48.56
N VAL A 188 -11.77 26.21 -47.99
CA VAL A 188 -13.11 25.89 -48.50
C VAL A 188 -14.01 27.14 -48.54
N GLU A 189 -13.95 27.97 -47.51
CA GLU A 189 -14.71 29.22 -47.46
C GLU A 189 -14.25 30.22 -48.54
N SER A 190 -12.94 30.32 -48.76
CA SER A 190 -12.37 31.14 -49.84
C SER A 190 -12.80 30.65 -51.22
N ASP A 191 -12.83 29.33 -51.44
CA ASP A 191 -13.25 28.76 -52.73
C ASP A 191 -14.77 28.89 -52.94
N ARG A 192 -15.56 28.83 -51.87
CA ARG A 192 -17.00 29.15 -51.90
C ARG A 192 -17.27 30.60 -52.29
N GLN A 193 -16.52 31.55 -51.73
CA GLN A 193 -16.63 32.96 -52.11
C GLN A 193 -16.27 33.18 -53.58
N LYS A 194 -15.19 32.56 -54.06
CA LYS A 194 -14.79 32.62 -55.49
C LYS A 194 -15.82 32.00 -56.43
N LEU A 195 -16.52 30.95 -56.00
CA LEU A 195 -17.63 30.36 -56.76
C LEU A 195 -18.83 31.30 -56.83
N HIS A 196 -19.16 31.97 -55.72
CA HIS A 196 -20.24 32.95 -55.67
C HIS A 196 -19.98 34.19 -56.53
N GLU A 197 -18.73 34.67 -56.57
CA GLU A 197 -18.34 35.82 -57.42
C GLU A 197 -18.34 35.48 -58.92
N LYS A 198 -18.14 34.21 -59.30
CA LYS A 198 -18.10 33.77 -60.71
C LYS A 198 -19.46 33.43 -61.32
N ALA A 199 -20.54 33.39 -60.54
CA ALA A 199 -21.85 32.94 -60.98
C ALA A 199 -22.98 33.99 -61.13
N PRO A 200 -22.80 35.29 -61.50
CA PRO A 200 -23.95 36.19 -61.58
C PRO A 200 -24.59 36.41 -62.96
N SER A 201 -24.03 35.99 -64.12
CA SER A 201 -24.60 36.47 -65.40
C SER A 201 -25.44 35.48 -66.22
N ASN A 202 -25.23 34.17 -66.12
CA ASN A 202 -25.83 33.23 -67.08
C ASN A 202 -26.90 32.30 -66.50
N ILE A 203 -26.94 32.05 -65.19
CA ILE A 203 -27.93 31.12 -64.62
C ILE A 203 -29.23 31.84 -64.32
N ALA A 204 -29.17 33.01 -63.66
CA ALA A 204 -30.35 33.85 -63.41
C ALA A 204 -31.07 34.24 -64.71
N ALA A 205 -30.33 34.64 -65.75
CA ALA A 205 -30.90 34.98 -67.04
C ALA A 205 -31.57 33.79 -67.78
N ILE A 206 -31.11 32.56 -67.54
CA ILE A 206 -31.72 31.35 -68.13
C ILE A 206 -32.94 30.91 -67.32
N GLU A 207 -32.93 31.10 -65.99
CA GLU A 207 -34.09 30.84 -65.13
C GLU A 207 -35.22 31.82 -65.41
N ASP A 208 -34.92 33.11 -65.58
CA ASP A 208 -35.90 34.13 -65.97
C ASP A 208 -36.51 33.84 -67.35
N LEU A 209 -35.69 33.44 -68.34
CA LEU A 209 -36.18 33.08 -69.69
C LEU A 209 -37.06 31.83 -69.68
N ARG A 210 -36.75 30.84 -68.84
CA ARG A 210 -37.56 29.63 -68.65
C ARG A 210 -38.91 30.02 -68.06
N ASP A 211 -38.91 30.88 -67.05
CA ASP A 211 -40.12 31.27 -66.34
C ASP A 211 -41.03 32.15 -67.22
N GLU A 212 -40.46 33.04 -68.05
CA GLU A 212 -41.19 33.76 -69.10
C GLU A 212 -41.77 32.82 -70.16
N SER A 213 -40.97 31.87 -70.67
CA SER A 213 -41.43 30.90 -71.68
C SER A 213 -42.56 30.00 -71.15
N GLN A 214 -42.50 29.63 -69.86
CA GLN A 214 -43.52 28.82 -69.22
C GLN A 214 -44.83 29.61 -69.01
N ALA A 215 -44.73 30.89 -68.65
CA ALA A 215 -45.88 31.77 -68.50
C ALA A 215 -46.61 32.04 -69.84
N GLU A 216 -45.88 32.17 -70.95
CA GLU A 216 -46.48 32.28 -72.29
C GLU A 216 -47.21 30.99 -72.70
N LEU A 217 -46.66 29.83 -72.35
CA LEU A 217 -47.25 28.53 -72.64
C LEU A 217 -48.55 28.31 -71.84
N ASP A 218 -48.58 28.72 -70.58
CA ASP A 218 -49.77 28.66 -69.73
C ASP A 218 -50.85 29.65 -70.19
N SER A 219 -50.47 30.85 -70.64
CA SER A 219 -51.40 31.84 -71.21
C SER A 219 -52.03 31.35 -72.51
N THR A 220 -51.23 30.75 -73.41
CA THR A 220 -51.73 30.19 -74.67
C THR A 220 -52.63 28.98 -74.43
N LEU A 221 -52.28 28.08 -73.51
CA LEU A 221 -53.15 26.98 -73.10
C LEU A 221 -54.48 27.47 -72.52
N ALA A 222 -54.46 28.50 -71.67
CA ALA A 222 -55.68 29.10 -71.13
C ALA A 222 -56.56 29.72 -72.23
N GLN A 223 -55.97 30.41 -73.21
CA GLN A 223 -56.69 30.95 -74.37
C GLN A 223 -57.28 29.83 -75.25
N TYR A 224 -56.55 28.72 -75.45
CA TYR A 224 -57.04 27.55 -76.17
C TYR A 224 -58.17 26.82 -75.42
N GLU A 225 -58.06 26.65 -74.12
CA GLU A 225 -59.11 26.06 -73.28
C GLU A 225 -60.37 26.93 -73.27
N GLU A 226 -60.22 28.25 -73.24
CA GLU A 226 -61.36 29.15 -73.27
C GLU A 226 -61.98 29.26 -74.67
N ALA A 227 -61.19 29.17 -75.75
CA ALA A 227 -61.68 29.00 -77.12
C ALA A 227 -62.41 27.65 -77.29
N LEU A 228 -61.93 26.56 -76.68
CA LEU A 228 -62.58 25.26 -76.63
C LEU A 228 -63.90 25.31 -75.85
N LYS A 229 -63.95 26.03 -74.72
CA LYS A 229 -65.17 26.21 -73.92
C LYS A 229 -66.19 27.08 -74.67
N ARG A 230 -65.79 28.18 -75.30
CA ARG A 230 -66.69 29.02 -76.13
C ARG A 230 -67.19 28.25 -77.35
N HIS A 231 -66.33 27.50 -78.04
CA HIS A 231 -66.73 26.68 -79.17
C HIS A 231 -67.68 25.53 -78.75
N ASN A 232 -67.50 24.94 -77.56
CA ASN A 232 -68.39 23.91 -77.03
C ASN A 232 -69.71 24.47 -76.45
N SER A 233 -69.79 25.76 -76.15
CA SER A 233 -70.97 26.38 -75.52
C SER A 233 -71.91 27.06 -76.52
N GLU A 234 -71.46 27.38 -77.75
CA GLU A 234 -72.23 28.19 -78.71
C GLU A 234 -72.60 27.50 -80.04
N CYS A 235 -72.30 26.22 -80.26
CA CYS A 235 -72.73 25.55 -81.49
C CYS A 235 -73.22 24.11 -81.27
N GLY A 236 -74.53 23.95 -81.42
CA GLY A 236 -75.21 22.68 -81.52
C GLY A 236 -74.70 21.85 -82.71
N VAL A 237 -74.50 20.57 -82.42
CA VAL A 237 -74.51 19.39 -83.29
C VAL A 237 -74.39 19.66 -84.80
N GLY A 238 -73.19 19.37 -85.31
CA GLY A 238 -72.97 19.05 -86.72
C GLY A 238 -71.81 19.83 -87.29
N HIS A 239 -70.60 19.26 -87.25
CA HIS A 239 -69.52 19.41 -88.26
C HIS A 239 -68.24 18.59 -87.95
N VAL A 240 -68.25 17.67 -86.96
CA VAL A 240 -67.09 16.80 -86.66
C VAL A 240 -66.93 15.62 -87.64
N ALA A 241 -67.93 15.34 -88.48
CA ALA A 241 -67.88 14.22 -89.44
C ALA A 241 -66.97 14.48 -90.67
N SER A 242 -66.60 15.72 -90.98
CA SER A 242 -65.80 16.05 -92.17
C SER A 242 -64.29 15.90 -91.96
N PHE A 243 -63.80 15.97 -90.72
CA PHE A 243 -62.37 15.84 -90.41
C PHE A 243 -61.94 14.38 -90.15
N VAL A 244 -62.87 13.48 -89.82
CA VAL A 244 -62.60 12.04 -89.67
C VAL A 244 -62.32 11.37 -91.02
N LYS A 245 -63.10 11.70 -92.06
CA LYS A 245 -62.90 11.16 -93.42
C LYS A 245 -61.53 11.47 -94.03
N LYS A 246 -61.03 12.69 -93.81
CA LYS A 246 -59.74 13.13 -94.39
C LYS A 246 -58.53 12.45 -93.74
N LYS A 247 -58.66 12.00 -92.50
CA LYS A 247 -57.65 11.20 -91.80
C LYS A 247 -57.65 9.74 -92.28
N GLU A 248 -58.81 9.20 -92.64
CA GLU A 248 -58.93 7.84 -93.18
C GLU A 248 -58.42 7.72 -94.63
N GLU A 249 -58.61 8.75 -95.46
CA GLU A 249 -58.08 8.80 -96.84
C GLU A 249 -56.54 8.80 -96.90
N ILE A 250 -55.86 9.53 -95.99
CA ILE A 250 -54.38 9.58 -95.93
C ILE A 250 -53.80 8.23 -95.48
N ASN A 251 -54.47 7.53 -94.55
CA ASN A 251 -54.03 6.22 -94.09
C ASN A 251 -54.22 5.11 -95.15
N LEU A 252 -55.19 5.27 -96.06
CA LEU A 252 -55.40 4.32 -97.16
C LEU A 252 -54.33 4.48 -98.25
N ALA A 253 -53.94 5.72 -98.58
CA ALA A 253 -52.90 6.02 -99.56
C ALA A 253 -51.51 5.49 -99.15
N ILE A 254 -51.19 5.48 -97.84
CA ILE A 254 -49.94 4.90 -97.31
C ILE A 254 -49.93 3.37 -97.50
N LYS A 255 -51.08 2.71 -97.29
CA LYS A 255 -51.22 1.26 -97.46
C LYS A 255 -51.09 0.83 -98.92
N GLU A 256 -51.60 1.62 -99.85
CA GLU A 256 -51.48 1.33 -101.29
C GLU A 256 -50.04 1.51 -101.81
N ALA A 257 -49.26 2.42 -101.24
CA ALA A 257 -47.84 2.59 -101.56
C ALA A 257 -46.97 1.40 -101.12
N ASP A 258 -47.22 0.86 -99.93
CA ASP A 258 -46.53 -0.35 -99.41
C ASP A 258 -46.87 -1.61 -100.23
N ASP A 259 -48.11 -1.71 -100.70
CA ASP A 259 -48.57 -2.83 -101.51
C ASP A 259 -47.99 -2.78 -102.94
N LEU A 260 -47.75 -1.57 -103.49
CA LEU A 260 -47.08 -1.37 -104.78
C LEU A 260 -45.57 -1.73 -104.71
N LEU A 261 -44.91 -1.43 -103.59
CA LEU A 261 -43.53 -1.77 -103.31
C LEU A 261 -43.33 -3.30 -103.22
N SER A 262 -44.30 -3.98 -102.62
CA SER A 262 -44.35 -5.44 -102.52
C SER A 262 -44.56 -6.11 -103.89
N ARG A 263 -45.35 -5.50 -104.79
CA ARG A 263 -45.54 -5.99 -106.17
C ARG A 263 -44.32 -5.76 -107.07
N LEU A 264 -43.59 -4.65 -106.88
CA LEU A 264 -42.35 -4.35 -107.61
C LEU A 264 -41.18 -5.27 -107.22
N MET A 265 -41.16 -5.82 -105.99
CA MET A 265 -40.19 -6.84 -105.58
C MET A 265 -40.40 -8.20 -106.28
N VAL A 266 -41.65 -8.56 -106.60
CA VAL A 266 -41.98 -9.83 -107.28
C VAL A 266 -41.76 -9.73 -108.80
N SER A 267 -41.85 -8.53 -109.38
CA SER A 267 -41.78 -8.32 -110.84
C SER A 267 -40.37 -8.22 -111.43
N ARG A 268 -39.29 -8.49 -110.67
CA ARG A 268 -37.90 -8.40 -111.17
C ARG A 268 -37.19 -9.75 -111.29
N ASN A 269 -37.93 -10.86 -111.25
CA ASN A 269 -37.45 -12.17 -111.69
C ASN A 269 -37.70 -12.35 -113.18
N CYS A 270 -36.83 -11.78 -114.02
CA CYS A 270 -36.36 -12.33 -115.29
C CYS A 270 -35.59 -11.26 -116.07
N SER A 271 -34.25 -11.35 -116.05
CA SER A 271 -33.34 -11.34 -117.23
C SER A 271 -31.95 -10.80 -116.87
N SER A 272 -30.94 -11.55 -117.31
CA SER A 272 -29.48 -11.33 -117.28
C SER A 272 -28.71 -11.68 -115.99
N ILE A 273 -28.12 -12.88 -116.04
CA ILE A 273 -27.12 -13.45 -115.14
C ILE A 273 -25.73 -13.00 -115.62
N SER A 274 -24.91 -12.42 -114.73
CA SER A 274 -23.46 -12.75 -114.57
C SER A 274 -22.68 -11.88 -113.55
N ALA A 275 -23.25 -10.83 -112.94
CA ALA A 275 -22.50 -9.97 -112.00
C ALA A 275 -22.88 -10.10 -110.51
N ALA A 276 -23.92 -10.86 -110.16
CA ALA A 276 -24.50 -10.83 -108.80
C ALA A 276 -23.83 -11.73 -107.75
N GLY A 277 -23.17 -12.83 -108.16
CA GLY A 277 -22.60 -13.82 -107.22
C GLY A 277 -21.41 -13.31 -106.39
N ALA A 278 -20.62 -12.38 -106.92
CA ALA A 278 -19.45 -11.84 -106.23
C ALA A 278 -19.81 -10.75 -105.20
N LEU A 279 -20.86 -9.97 -105.46
CA LEU A 279 -21.31 -8.88 -104.57
C LEU A 279 -22.05 -9.44 -103.35
N GLN A 280 -22.93 -10.43 -103.53
CA GLN A 280 -23.71 -11.05 -102.45
C GLN A 280 -22.83 -11.77 -101.41
N HIS A 281 -21.73 -12.41 -101.85
CA HIS A 281 -20.79 -13.08 -100.94
C HIS A 281 -19.85 -12.08 -100.22
N SER A 282 -19.60 -10.90 -100.81
CA SER A 282 -18.79 -9.84 -100.18
C SER A 282 -19.58 -9.05 -99.14
N GLU A 283 -20.86 -8.73 -99.40
CA GLU A 283 -21.73 -8.02 -98.47
C GLU A 283 -22.07 -8.86 -97.24
N SER A 284 -22.39 -10.15 -97.43
CA SER A 284 -22.72 -11.06 -96.32
C SER A 284 -21.52 -11.28 -95.38
N ASN A 285 -20.29 -11.36 -95.93
CA ASN A 285 -19.07 -11.47 -95.12
C ASN A 285 -18.67 -10.17 -94.41
N LEU A 286 -18.96 -9.00 -95.01
CA LEU A 286 -18.72 -7.69 -94.37
C LEU A 286 -19.70 -7.43 -93.21
N LEU A 287 -20.98 -7.76 -93.38
CA LEU A 287 -22.00 -7.69 -92.33
C LEU A 287 -21.70 -8.64 -91.17
N PHE A 288 -21.30 -9.89 -91.45
CA PHE A 288 -20.96 -10.85 -90.39
C PHE A 288 -19.73 -10.43 -89.57
N ARG A 289 -18.75 -9.79 -90.22
CA ARG A 289 -17.57 -9.22 -89.55
C ARG A 289 -17.89 -7.99 -88.72
N SER A 290 -18.76 -7.10 -89.19
CA SER A 290 -19.19 -5.92 -88.41
C SER A 290 -20.04 -6.34 -87.21
N GLN A 291 -20.97 -7.29 -87.41
CA GLN A 291 -21.84 -7.81 -86.35
C GLN A 291 -21.04 -8.53 -85.24
N ARG A 292 -20.00 -9.31 -85.59
CA ARG A 292 -19.11 -9.90 -84.57
C ARG A 292 -18.41 -8.83 -83.74
N LYS A 293 -17.82 -7.80 -84.36
CA LYS A 293 -17.13 -6.73 -83.63
C LYS A 293 -18.07 -5.98 -82.67
N VAL A 294 -19.29 -5.70 -83.12
CA VAL A 294 -20.33 -5.06 -82.29
C VAL A 294 -20.72 -5.98 -81.12
N ASN A 295 -20.91 -7.28 -81.37
CA ASN A 295 -21.25 -8.23 -80.31
C ASN A 295 -20.10 -8.42 -79.30
N THR A 296 -18.83 -8.41 -79.73
CA THR A 296 -17.69 -8.46 -78.80
C THR A 296 -17.61 -7.19 -77.94
N ALA A 297 -17.82 -6.01 -78.54
CA ALA A 297 -17.81 -4.74 -77.81
C ALA A 297 -18.99 -4.63 -76.82
N ILE A 298 -20.16 -5.18 -77.15
CA ILE A 298 -21.30 -5.27 -76.23
C ILE A 298 -20.98 -6.22 -75.07
N ALA A 299 -20.33 -7.36 -75.33
CA ALA A 299 -19.90 -8.28 -74.27
C ALA A 299 -18.86 -7.64 -73.32
N GLU A 300 -17.89 -6.90 -73.85
CA GLU A 300 -16.91 -6.16 -73.04
C GLU A 300 -17.55 -5.05 -72.21
N ARG A 301 -18.50 -4.30 -72.79
CA ARG A 301 -19.26 -3.26 -72.07
C ARG A 301 -20.10 -3.84 -70.94
N THR A 302 -20.81 -4.94 -71.18
CA THR A 302 -21.65 -5.57 -70.14
C THR A 302 -20.81 -6.14 -68.99
N GLU A 303 -19.60 -6.61 -69.26
CA GLU A 303 -18.68 -7.04 -68.21
C GLU A 303 -18.13 -5.85 -67.39
N ALA A 304 -17.80 -4.75 -68.06
CA ALA A 304 -17.42 -3.50 -67.39
C ALA A 304 -18.55 -2.94 -66.51
N GLU A 305 -19.81 -2.99 -66.96
CA GLU A 305 -20.98 -2.57 -66.18
C GLU A 305 -21.16 -3.42 -64.91
N LYS A 306 -20.92 -4.75 -64.96
CA LYS A 306 -20.95 -5.60 -63.76
C LYS A 306 -19.88 -5.21 -62.74
N VAL A 307 -18.66 -4.93 -63.20
CA VAL A 307 -17.55 -4.51 -62.33
C VAL A 307 -17.86 -3.15 -61.67
N ILE A 308 -18.45 -2.22 -62.41
CA ILE A 308 -18.89 -0.91 -61.88
C ILE A 308 -19.96 -1.10 -60.79
N ILE A 309 -20.99 -1.93 -61.03
CA ILE A 309 -22.03 -2.23 -60.03
C ILE A 309 -21.43 -2.87 -58.77
N GLN A 310 -20.43 -3.75 -58.94
CA GLN A 310 -19.77 -4.41 -57.83
C GLN A 310 -18.92 -3.44 -57.00
N HIS A 311 -18.25 -2.48 -57.64
CA HIS A 311 -17.54 -1.41 -56.94
C HIS A 311 -18.47 -0.41 -56.26
N GLN A 312 -19.62 -0.10 -56.88
CA GLN A 312 -20.63 0.78 -56.28
C GLN A 312 -21.20 0.17 -54.99
N LYS A 313 -21.50 -1.13 -54.98
CA LYS A 313 -21.93 -1.83 -53.75
C LYS A 313 -20.89 -1.76 -52.63
N LYS A 314 -19.61 -1.97 -52.94
CA LYS A 314 -18.54 -1.86 -51.95
C LYS A 314 -18.38 -0.43 -51.42
N LEU A 315 -18.60 0.57 -52.26
CA LEU A 315 -18.62 1.98 -51.87
C LEU A 315 -19.77 2.28 -50.90
N ASP A 316 -20.96 1.77 -51.19
CA ASP A 316 -22.13 1.93 -50.33
C ASP A 316 -21.93 1.23 -48.96
N GLU A 317 -21.35 0.04 -48.95
CA GLU A 317 -20.99 -0.70 -47.71
C GLU A 317 -20.00 0.11 -46.85
N VAL A 318 -18.92 0.62 -47.44
CA VAL A 318 -17.94 1.46 -46.74
C VAL A 318 -18.57 2.77 -46.25
N GLN A 319 -19.48 3.37 -47.04
CA GLN A 319 -20.16 4.61 -46.66
C GLN A 319 -21.05 4.42 -45.42
N VAL A 320 -21.76 3.30 -45.32
CA VAL A 320 -22.56 2.95 -44.14
C VAL A 320 -21.67 2.77 -42.91
N GLU A 321 -20.53 2.09 -43.06
CA GLU A 321 -19.58 1.86 -41.96
C GLU A 321 -18.97 3.19 -41.47
N VAL A 322 -18.57 4.07 -42.38
CA VAL A 322 -18.06 5.41 -42.07
C VAL A 322 -19.11 6.28 -41.37
N ASN A 323 -20.37 6.23 -41.80
CA ASN A 323 -21.45 6.97 -41.16
C ASN A 323 -21.71 6.48 -39.72
N GLY A 324 -21.69 5.16 -39.49
CA GLY A 324 -21.84 4.58 -38.15
C GLY A 324 -20.68 4.95 -37.21
N MET A 325 -19.45 4.98 -37.70
CA MET A 325 -18.30 5.46 -36.91
C MET A 325 -18.41 6.96 -36.57
N ARG A 326 -19.01 7.76 -37.47
CA ARG A 326 -19.16 9.20 -37.28
C ARG A 326 -20.14 9.54 -36.15
N GLU A 327 -21.27 8.83 -36.09
CA GLU A 327 -22.26 8.99 -35.00
C GLU A 327 -21.65 8.64 -33.63
N GLN A 328 -20.88 7.55 -33.55
CA GLN A 328 -20.20 7.18 -32.30
C GLN A 328 -19.18 8.24 -31.86
N VAL A 329 -18.44 8.84 -32.81
CA VAL A 329 -17.47 9.89 -32.52
C VAL A 329 -18.15 11.18 -32.04
N ASP A 330 -19.29 11.56 -32.63
CA ASP A 330 -20.08 12.72 -32.23
C ASP A 330 -20.67 12.56 -30.82
N GLU A 331 -21.20 11.38 -30.48
CA GLU A 331 -21.67 11.08 -29.11
C GLU A 331 -20.55 11.17 -28.07
N MET A 332 -19.36 10.60 -28.39
CA MET A 332 -18.19 10.69 -27.51
C MET A 332 -17.72 12.14 -27.33
N GLN A 333 -17.80 12.96 -28.39
CA GLN A 333 -17.46 14.38 -28.32
C GLN A 333 -18.43 15.17 -27.45
N GLN A 334 -19.74 14.91 -27.55
CA GLN A 334 -20.73 15.55 -26.67
C GLN A 334 -20.50 15.19 -25.20
N ARG A 335 -20.24 13.92 -24.88
CA ARG A 335 -19.90 13.49 -23.51
C ARG A 335 -18.62 14.14 -22.98
N ALA A 336 -17.59 14.26 -23.82
CA ALA A 336 -16.36 14.94 -23.44
C ALA A 336 -16.60 16.42 -23.12
N THR A 337 -17.42 17.11 -23.90
CA THR A 337 -17.77 18.52 -23.63
C THR A 337 -18.58 18.69 -22.35
N GLN A 338 -19.46 17.74 -22.03
CA GLN A 338 -20.24 17.75 -20.79
C GLN A 338 -19.31 17.58 -19.58
N LEU A 339 -18.40 16.60 -19.63
CA LEU A 339 -17.41 16.37 -18.57
C LEU A 339 -16.49 17.57 -18.37
N ASP A 340 -16.06 18.24 -19.44
CA ASP A 340 -15.26 19.47 -19.35
C ASP A 340 -16.03 20.61 -18.65
N HIS A 341 -17.34 20.71 -18.90
CA HIS A 341 -18.21 21.66 -18.22
C HIS A 341 -18.32 21.33 -16.72
N ASP A 342 -18.57 20.06 -16.38
CA ASP A 342 -18.70 19.60 -14.99
C ASP A 342 -17.39 19.77 -14.20
N ILE A 343 -16.25 19.50 -14.83
CA ILE A 343 -14.93 19.76 -14.22
C ILE A 343 -14.75 21.25 -13.93
N LYS A 344 -15.19 22.13 -14.84
CA LYS A 344 -15.10 23.59 -14.63
C LYS A 344 -15.99 24.06 -13.49
N THR A 345 -17.24 23.61 -13.42
CA THR A 345 -18.17 23.98 -12.33
C THR A 345 -17.68 23.45 -10.98
N LEU A 346 -17.24 22.20 -10.90
CA LEU A 346 -16.67 21.63 -9.68
C LEU A 346 -15.41 22.38 -9.22
N LYS A 347 -14.49 22.71 -10.14
CA LYS A 347 -13.31 23.51 -9.80
C LYS A 347 -13.66 24.92 -9.31
N ALA A 348 -14.68 25.55 -9.90
CA ALA A 348 -15.15 26.86 -9.45
C ALA A 348 -15.78 26.78 -8.05
N ALA A 349 -16.55 25.73 -7.77
CA ALA A 349 -17.14 25.48 -6.46
C ALA A 349 -16.06 25.23 -5.38
N ILE A 350 -15.04 24.43 -5.69
CA ILE A 350 -13.89 24.21 -4.79
C ILE A 350 -13.20 25.54 -4.49
N ARG A 351 -12.87 26.34 -5.50
CA ARG A 351 -12.22 27.65 -5.33
C ARG A 351 -13.06 28.68 -4.59
N ALA A 352 -14.38 28.60 -4.68
CA ALA A 352 -15.26 29.45 -3.88
C ALA A 352 -15.16 29.06 -2.40
N ARG A 353 -15.21 27.76 -2.11
CA ARG A 353 -15.11 27.21 -0.76
C ARG A 353 -13.75 27.44 -0.11
N GLU A 354 -12.66 27.33 -0.88
CA GLU A 354 -11.30 27.67 -0.43
C GLU A 354 -11.14 29.15 -0.10
N ARG A 355 -11.83 30.04 -0.83
CA ARG A 355 -11.88 31.47 -0.52
C ARG A 355 -12.65 31.77 0.76
N ASP A 356 -13.79 31.11 0.97
CA ASP A 356 -14.59 31.30 2.19
C ASP A 356 -13.86 30.78 3.44
N LEU A 357 -13.12 29.68 3.31
CA LEU A 357 -12.37 29.06 4.41
C LEU A 357 -10.99 29.67 4.63
N GLY A 358 -10.47 30.45 3.66
CA GLY A 358 -9.17 31.10 3.74
C GLY A 358 -7.96 30.15 3.71
N ALA A 359 -8.18 28.88 3.35
CA ALA A 359 -7.16 27.84 3.25
C ALA A 359 -7.55 26.82 2.17
N THR A 360 -6.55 26.23 1.52
CA THR A 360 -6.79 25.18 0.52
C THR A 360 -7.22 23.88 1.18
N LEU A 361 -7.89 23.01 0.42
CA LEU A 361 -8.38 21.73 0.93
C LEU A 361 -7.23 20.80 1.38
N ASP A 362 -6.08 20.92 0.70
CA ASP A 362 -4.85 20.18 1.03
C ASP A 362 -4.22 20.72 2.33
N GLU A 363 -4.13 22.05 2.50
CA GLU A 363 -3.63 22.66 3.75
C GLU A 363 -4.48 22.28 4.97
N LEU A 364 -5.81 22.24 4.81
CA LEU A 364 -6.73 21.80 5.85
C LEU A 364 -6.52 20.33 6.23
N ASN A 365 -6.33 19.45 5.24
CA ASN A 365 -6.05 18.03 5.49
C ASN A 365 -4.69 17.83 6.18
N GLU A 366 -3.66 18.58 5.79
CA GLU A 366 -2.36 18.55 6.45
C GLU A 366 -2.43 19.06 7.90
N GLU A 367 -3.17 20.14 8.15
CA GLU A 367 -3.37 20.69 9.48
C GLU A 367 -4.13 19.72 10.39
N VAL A 368 -5.20 19.10 9.88
CA VAL A 368 -5.95 18.06 10.60
C VAL A 368 -5.06 16.85 10.87
N GLY A 369 -4.25 16.43 9.90
CA GLY A 369 -3.26 15.36 10.06
C GLY A 369 -2.27 15.67 11.18
N ARG A 370 -1.68 16.88 11.18
CA ARG A 370 -0.76 17.33 12.24
C ARG A 370 -1.42 17.37 13.61
N ARG A 371 -2.62 17.94 13.72
CA ARG A 371 -3.37 18.01 15.00
C ARG A 371 -3.74 16.63 15.53
N ASN A 372 -4.16 15.72 14.66
CA ASN A 372 -4.48 14.34 15.04
C ASN A 372 -3.25 13.58 15.55
N GLN A 373 -2.07 13.79 14.94
CA GLN A 373 -0.83 13.22 15.46
C GLN A 373 -0.49 13.75 16.86
N VAL A 374 -0.66 15.06 17.11
CA VAL A 374 -0.44 15.65 18.44
C VAL A 374 -1.38 15.04 19.47
N VAL A 375 -2.67 14.92 19.14
CA VAL A 375 -3.67 14.30 20.02
C VAL A 375 -3.34 12.83 20.29
N GLN A 376 -2.92 12.06 19.28
CA GLN A 376 -2.50 10.67 19.47
C GLN A 376 -1.30 10.55 20.40
N ARG A 377 -0.27 11.41 20.23
CA ARG A 377 0.90 11.42 21.12
C ARG A 377 0.50 11.75 22.55
N ALA A 378 -0.33 12.79 22.75
CA ALA A 378 -0.81 13.17 24.07
C ALA A 378 -1.59 12.04 24.75
N ARG A 379 -2.47 11.33 24.01
CA ARG A 379 -3.20 10.16 24.52
C ARG A 379 -2.28 9.00 24.90
N SER A 380 -1.25 8.73 24.10
CA SER A 380 -0.27 7.68 24.40
C SER A 380 0.54 8.00 25.66
N ILE A 381 0.94 9.27 25.85
CA ILE A 381 1.61 9.72 27.07
C ILE A 381 0.68 9.60 28.28
N LEU A 382 -0.57 10.05 28.15
CA LEU A 382 -1.56 9.96 29.23
C LEU A 382 -1.75 8.52 29.70
N SER A 383 -1.95 7.59 28.77
CA SER A 383 -2.08 6.15 29.08
C SER A 383 -0.82 5.58 29.75
N SER A 384 0.37 6.03 29.33
CA SER A 384 1.62 5.62 29.97
C SER A 384 1.75 6.16 31.40
N LEU A 385 1.30 7.39 31.65
CA LEU A 385 1.29 8.00 32.97
C LEU A 385 0.28 7.34 33.90
N GLU A 386 -0.92 7.00 33.40
CA GLU A 386 -1.93 6.25 34.17
C GLU A 386 -1.36 4.92 34.63
N HIS A 387 -0.72 4.16 33.73
CA HIS A 387 -0.08 2.90 34.10
C HIS A 387 1.07 3.09 35.11
N PHE A 388 1.84 4.17 34.98
CA PHE A 388 2.90 4.49 35.93
C PHE A 388 2.36 4.80 37.33
N VAL A 389 1.23 5.51 37.43
CA VAL A 389 0.55 5.78 38.70
C VAL A 389 0.09 4.48 39.35
N GLU A 390 -0.54 3.57 38.60
CA GLU A 390 -0.96 2.25 39.10
C GLU A 390 0.23 1.44 39.68
N LEU A 391 1.37 1.46 38.98
CA LEU A 391 2.59 0.80 39.44
C LEU A 391 3.11 1.43 40.74
N LEU A 392 3.10 2.76 40.85
CA LEU A 392 3.52 3.46 42.06
C LEU A 392 2.59 3.17 43.25
N GLU A 393 1.28 3.10 43.01
CA GLU A 393 0.30 2.76 44.04
C GLU A 393 0.48 1.32 44.54
N SER A 394 0.68 0.37 43.64
CA SER A 394 1.00 -1.02 43.96
C SER A 394 2.29 -1.11 44.77
N ALA A 395 3.36 -0.44 44.33
CA ALA A 395 4.63 -0.42 45.04
C ALA A 395 4.53 0.24 46.43
N ARG A 396 3.71 1.28 46.57
CA ARG A 396 3.41 1.93 47.86
C ARG A 396 2.66 0.97 48.77
N ARG A 397 1.64 0.27 48.27
CA ARG A 397 0.85 -0.69 49.04
C ARG A 397 1.73 -1.82 49.59
N VAL A 398 2.56 -2.43 48.75
CA VAL A 398 3.49 -3.49 49.17
C VAL A 398 4.47 -3.00 50.24
N ARG A 399 5.03 -1.79 50.08
CA ARG A 399 5.92 -1.21 51.11
C ARG A 399 5.21 -0.98 52.43
N THR A 400 3.98 -0.50 52.41
CA THR A 400 3.18 -0.26 53.62
C THR A 400 2.80 -1.57 54.30
N GLU A 401 2.44 -2.61 53.56
CA GLU A 401 2.18 -3.95 54.09
C GLU A 401 3.45 -4.53 54.76
N LYS A 402 4.59 -4.51 54.06
CA LYS A 402 5.88 -4.96 54.62
C LYS A 402 6.30 -4.14 55.84
N TRP A 403 6.06 -2.83 55.84
CA TRP A 403 6.33 -1.98 57.00
C TRP A 403 5.49 -2.41 58.22
N LYS A 404 4.20 -2.71 58.03
CA LYS A 404 3.33 -3.20 59.10
C LYS A 404 3.78 -4.56 59.63
N GLU A 405 4.12 -5.50 58.74
CA GLU A 405 4.69 -6.80 59.11
C GLU A 405 6.01 -6.64 59.88
N TRP A 406 6.84 -5.69 59.47
CA TRP A 406 8.10 -5.41 60.15
C TRP A 406 7.84 -4.80 61.54
N LEU A 407 6.89 -3.86 61.66
CA LEU A 407 6.54 -3.22 62.92
C LEU A 407 6.00 -4.22 63.97
N THR A 408 5.34 -5.30 63.55
CA THR A 408 4.84 -6.33 64.46
C THR A 408 5.89 -7.39 64.80
N SER A 409 6.71 -7.82 63.83
CA SER A 409 7.69 -8.90 64.02
C SER A 409 9.01 -8.44 64.65
N LEU A 410 9.42 -7.19 64.42
CA LEU A 410 10.66 -6.61 64.92
C LEU A 410 10.71 -6.56 66.46
N PRO A 411 9.72 -6.01 67.19
CA PRO A 411 9.74 -5.95 68.65
C PRO A 411 9.90 -7.33 69.29
N ALA A 412 9.14 -8.33 68.82
CA ALA A 412 9.20 -9.70 69.33
C ALA A 412 10.57 -10.33 69.09
N SER A 413 11.14 -10.13 67.89
CA SER A 413 12.49 -10.62 67.56
C SER A 413 13.57 -9.93 68.41
N LEU A 414 13.43 -8.63 68.66
CA LEU A 414 14.36 -7.88 69.52
C LEU A 414 14.28 -8.31 70.97
N GLU A 415 13.08 -8.50 71.51
CA GLU A 415 12.87 -8.99 72.87
C GLU A 415 13.49 -10.37 73.07
N LEU A 416 13.29 -11.30 72.12
CA LEU A 416 13.89 -12.63 72.18
C LEU A 416 15.43 -12.59 72.19
N HIS A 417 16.04 -11.81 71.30
CA HIS A 417 17.50 -11.67 71.26
C HIS A 417 18.03 -11.02 72.54
N PHE A 418 17.35 -9.99 73.02
CA PHE A 418 17.70 -9.29 74.25
C PHE A 418 17.69 -10.22 75.47
N LEU A 419 16.60 -10.99 75.64
CA LEU A 419 16.50 -11.99 76.70
C LEU A 419 17.59 -13.05 76.60
N ARG A 420 17.90 -13.53 75.38
CA ARG A 420 18.99 -14.48 75.16
C ARG A 420 20.35 -13.91 75.58
N TYR A 421 20.62 -12.64 75.32
CA TYR A 421 21.86 -12.00 75.75
C TYR A 421 21.92 -11.79 77.26
N LEU A 422 20.81 -11.42 77.90
CA LEU A 422 20.77 -11.30 79.37
C LEU A 422 20.97 -12.66 80.07
N ALA A 423 20.39 -13.73 79.52
CA ALA A 423 20.55 -15.08 80.05
C ALA A 423 22.02 -15.56 80.09
N THR A 424 22.90 -15.03 79.24
CA THR A 424 24.35 -15.35 79.31
C THR A 424 25.05 -14.83 80.57
N ARG A 425 24.40 -13.97 81.34
CA ARG A 425 24.89 -13.37 82.57
C ARG A 425 23.96 -13.60 83.77
N ASP A 426 23.02 -14.54 83.66
CA ASP A 426 21.97 -14.79 84.67
C ASP A 426 21.16 -13.53 85.02
N PHE A 427 21.03 -12.60 84.07
CA PHE A 427 20.19 -11.42 84.22
C PHE A 427 18.80 -11.69 83.66
N THR A 428 17.79 -11.06 84.26
CA THR A 428 16.43 -11.06 83.73
C THR A 428 16.07 -9.65 83.28
N GLY A 429 15.16 -9.52 82.32
CA GLY A 429 14.80 -8.21 81.81
C GLY A 429 13.61 -8.24 80.87
N ARG A 430 13.24 -7.06 80.37
CA ARG A 430 12.13 -6.87 79.43
C ARG A 430 12.37 -5.65 78.55
N LEU A 431 11.97 -5.75 77.28
CA LEU A 431 11.92 -4.61 76.36
C LEU A 431 10.47 -4.19 76.14
N LYS A 432 10.17 -2.90 76.27
CA LYS A 432 8.85 -2.34 75.98
C LYS A 432 8.96 -1.29 74.88
N PHE A 433 8.34 -1.56 73.74
CA PHE A 433 8.30 -0.67 72.60
C PHE A 433 7.01 0.17 72.63
N ASN A 434 7.14 1.49 72.54
CA ASN A 434 6.03 2.40 72.29
C ASN A 434 6.23 3.09 70.94
N HIS A 435 5.57 2.58 69.90
CA HIS A 435 5.70 3.09 68.54
C HIS A 435 5.03 4.44 68.33
N ARG A 436 4.06 4.83 69.18
CA ARG A 436 3.36 6.12 69.07
C ARG A 436 4.21 7.27 69.59
N ASP A 437 4.88 7.05 70.72
CA ASP A 437 5.69 8.06 71.40
C ASP A 437 7.20 7.91 71.10
N GLU A 438 7.56 7.02 70.16
CA GLU A 438 8.95 6.77 69.76
C GLU A 438 9.88 6.39 70.94
N GLU A 439 9.35 5.66 71.92
CA GLU A 439 10.05 5.34 73.17
C GLU A 439 10.38 3.85 73.25
N LEU A 440 11.64 3.52 73.59
CA LEU A 440 12.01 2.19 74.08
C LEU A 440 12.30 2.27 75.57
N SER A 441 11.55 1.51 76.37
CA SER A 441 11.87 1.31 77.78
C SER A 441 12.52 -0.05 77.99
N LEU A 442 13.66 -0.03 78.66
CA LEU A 442 14.42 -1.22 79.04
C LEU A 442 14.29 -1.48 80.54
N TYR A 443 14.06 -2.74 80.91
CA TYR A 443 14.04 -3.18 82.30
C TYR A 443 15.05 -4.31 82.45
N ILE A 444 16.00 -4.19 83.38
CA ILE A 444 16.98 -5.23 83.72
C ILE A 444 16.94 -5.43 85.23
N VAL A 445 16.97 -6.69 85.65
CA VAL A 445 17.12 -7.10 87.04
C VAL A 445 18.36 -7.99 87.11
N THR A 446 19.31 -7.58 87.96
CA THR A 446 20.56 -8.29 88.24
C THR A 446 20.47 -8.91 89.64
N ASP A 447 20.82 -10.18 89.78
CA ASP A 447 20.64 -10.93 91.05
C ASP A 447 21.77 -10.69 92.08
N GLN A 448 22.74 -9.82 91.78
CA GLN A 448 23.95 -9.66 92.60
C GLN A 448 23.93 -8.55 93.65
N ASP A 449 22.85 -7.79 93.78
CA ASP A 449 22.62 -6.95 94.95
C ASP A 449 21.11 -6.76 95.08
N GLY A 450 20.54 -6.94 96.27
CA GLY A 450 19.11 -6.74 96.56
C GLY A 450 18.58 -5.31 96.28
N SER A 451 19.36 -4.47 95.60
CA SER A 451 18.91 -3.23 95.01
C SER A 451 18.32 -3.48 93.61
N LYS A 452 16.99 -3.32 93.49
CA LYS A 452 16.35 -3.19 92.18
C LYS A 452 16.89 -1.93 91.50
N ILE A 453 17.97 -2.05 90.71
CA ILE A 453 18.39 -0.96 89.83
C ILE A 453 17.32 -0.84 88.74
N LYS A 454 16.28 -0.03 89.00
CA LYS A 454 15.35 0.46 87.98
C LYS A 454 16.11 1.46 87.11
N GLY A 455 16.97 0.95 86.23
CA GLY A 455 17.56 1.76 85.16
C GLY A 455 16.50 2.08 84.11
N LYS A 456 15.68 3.11 84.34
CA LYS A 456 14.80 3.65 83.31
C LYS A 456 15.63 4.56 82.39
N ASN A 457 16.37 3.97 81.45
CA ASN A 457 16.94 4.74 80.35
C ASN A 457 15.86 4.91 79.28
N ASN A 458 15.27 6.11 79.24
CA ASN A 458 14.41 6.54 78.14
C ASN A 458 15.27 6.95 76.96
N ASN A 459 15.73 5.96 76.20
CA ASN A 459 16.38 6.21 74.92
C ASN A 459 15.31 6.18 73.83
N ARG A 460 15.42 7.08 72.85
CA ARG A 460 14.55 7.02 71.67
C ARG A 460 14.84 5.72 70.94
N TRP A 461 13.83 5.09 70.35
CA TRP A 461 14.01 3.83 69.61
C TRP A 461 15.12 3.90 68.53
N LYS A 462 15.41 5.11 68.01
CA LYS A 462 16.49 5.40 67.05
C LYS A 462 17.89 5.12 67.62
N ASP A 463 18.06 5.19 68.94
CA ASP A 463 19.33 5.01 69.63
C ASP A 463 19.60 3.54 70.00
N VAL A 464 18.63 2.66 69.72
CA VAL A 464 18.68 1.24 70.03
C VAL A 464 19.40 0.54 68.90
N LYS A 465 20.72 0.50 69.02
CA LYS A 465 21.61 -0.19 68.08
C LYS A 465 21.47 -1.71 68.25
N SER A 466 20.32 -2.28 67.88
CA SER A 466 20.15 -3.72 67.87
C SER A 466 20.50 -4.30 66.50
N TRP A 467 21.62 -5.00 66.48
CA TRP A 467 22.26 -5.51 65.28
C TRP A 467 21.55 -6.73 64.72
N SER A 468 20.76 -7.46 65.51
CA SER A 468 20.15 -8.71 65.05
C SER A 468 19.05 -8.50 63.99
N VAL A 469 18.48 -7.30 63.86
CA VAL A 469 17.32 -7.06 62.98
C VAL A 469 17.54 -5.97 61.91
N ALA A 470 18.72 -5.36 61.87
CA ALA A 470 19.09 -4.47 60.77
C ALA A 470 19.39 -5.28 59.50
N ALA A 471 18.56 -5.15 58.46
CA ALA A 471 18.72 -5.88 57.19
C ALA A 471 19.86 -5.37 56.29
N CYS A 472 20.87 -4.68 56.85
CA CYS A 472 22.01 -4.17 56.12
C CYS A 472 23.19 -5.16 56.14
N HIS A 473 23.85 -5.30 54.99
CA HIS A 473 25.03 -6.13 54.79
C HIS A 473 26.31 -5.52 55.37
N ILE A 474 26.32 -4.20 55.62
CA ILE A 474 27.43 -3.48 56.26
C ILE A 474 26.87 -2.75 57.47
N ARG A 475 27.53 -2.91 58.62
CA ARG A 475 27.09 -2.38 59.91
C ARG A 475 28.26 -1.70 60.61
N CYS A 476 28.07 -0.44 60.97
CA CYS A 476 29.11 0.38 61.59
C CYS A 476 28.67 0.84 62.98
N LEU A 477 29.55 0.72 63.97
CA LEU A 477 29.39 1.33 65.28
C LEU A 477 30.51 2.31 65.54
N ASP A 478 30.12 3.53 65.88
CA ASP A 478 31.03 4.55 66.36
C ASP A 478 30.88 4.73 67.88
N GLU A 479 32.02 5.03 68.52
CA GLU A 479 32.15 5.37 69.95
C GLU A 479 31.40 4.46 70.92
N PHE A 480 31.39 3.16 70.66
CA PHE A 480 30.48 2.24 71.36
C PHE A 480 30.84 1.98 72.83
N ASP A 481 32.10 2.16 73.21
CA ASP A 481 32.65 1.80 74.52
C ASP A 481 33.08 2.99 75.38
N VAL A 482 32.83 4.23 74.94
CA VAL A 482 33.29 5.46 75.62
C VAL A 482 32.89 5.51 77.10
N PHE A 483 31.71 4.98 77.45
CA PHE A 483 31.18 4.97 78.81
C PHE A 483 31.32 3.62 79.53
N MET A 484 32.01 2.65 78.94
CA MET A 484 32.20 1.33 79.54
C MET A 484 33.52 1.26 80.30
N ASP A 485 33.50 0.67 81.50
CA ASP A 485 34.74 0.28 82.18
C ASP A 485 35.47 -0.86 81.43
N ALA A 486 36.74 -1.09 81.79
CA ALA A 486 37.59 -2.06 81.09
C ALA A 486 37.04 -3.51 81.14
N VAL A 487 36.31 -3.90 82.19
CA VAL A 487 35.78 -5.25 82.37
C VAL A 487 34.55 -5.45 81.49
N ASN A 488 33.60 -4.52 81.57
CA ASN A 488 32.38 -4.51 80.77
C ASN A 488 32.68 -4.36 79.28
N ARG A 489 33.66 -3.52 78.93
CA ARG A 489 34.16 -3.35 77.57
C ARG A 489 34.69 -4.66 76.97
N ARG A 490 35.49 -5.42 77.71
CA ARG A 490 36.03 -6.71 77.23
C ARG A 490 34.92 -7.70 76.89
N VAL A 491 33.89 -7.77 77.72
CA VAL A 491 32.77 -8.68 77.48
C VAL A 491 31.88 -8.18 76.32
N ALA A 492 31.60 -6.88 76.25
CA ALA A 492 30.85 -6.29 75.14
C ALA A 492 31.54 -6.52 73.78
N MET A 493 32.86 -6.32 73.71
CA MET A 493 33.65 -6.62 72.51
C MET A 493 33.55 -8.08 72.10
N LYS A 494 33.69 -9.02 73.05
CA LYS A 494 33.55 -10.46 72.78
C LYS A 494 32.16 -10.80 72.23
N MET A 495 31.10 -10.30 72.87
CA MET A 495 29.72 -10.53 72.42
C MET A 495 29.47 -10.00 71.01
N MET A 496 30.00 -8.81 70.67
CA MET A 496 29.86 -8.25 69.32
C MET A 496 30.61 -9.06 68.28
N VAL A 497 31.85 -9.50 68.57
CA VAL A 497 32.63 -10.36 67.68
C VAL A 497 31.94 -11.70 67.45
N ASP A 498 31.46 -12.35 68.51
CA ASP A 498 30.76 -13.64 68.41
C ASP A 498 29.45 -13.50 67.61
N THR A 499 28.74 -12.38 67.79
CA THR A 499 27.55 -12.05 66.99
C THR A 499 27.91 -11.85 65.52
N ALA A 500 28.99 -11.12 65.22
CA ALA A 500 29.45 -10.89 63.85
C ALA A 500 29.80 -12.21 63.16
N LYS A 501 30.50 -13.12 63.86
CA LYS A 501 30.84 -14.46 63.37
C LYS A 501 29.63 -15.32 63.06
N SER A 502 28.54 -15.20 63.84
CA SER A 502 27.30 -15.94 63.59
C SER A 502 26.58 -15.50 62.29
N LEU A 503 26.90 -14.32 61.75
CA LEU A 503 26.22 -13.70 60.62
C LEU A 503 27.07 -13.74 59.35
N LYS A 504 26.99 -14.84 58.60
CA LYS A 504 27.81 -15.13 57.40
C LYS A 504 27.71 -14.13 56.23
N ARG A 505 26.74 -13.21 56.23
CA ARG A 505 26.49 -12.25 55.13
C ARG A 505 26.52 -10.79 55.56
N ALA A 506 27.14 -10.49 56.70
CA ALA A 506 27.25 -9.13 57.21
C ALA A 506 28.70 -8.77 57.57
N GLN A 507 29.14 -7.59 57.15
CA GLN A 507 30.41 -6.99 57.55
C GLN A 507 30.19 -6.01 58.71
N PHE A 508 31.03 -6.13 59.73
CA PHE A 508 30.99 -5.28 60.92
C PHE A 508 32.21 -4.36 60.95
N ILE A 509 31.99 -3.07 61.18
CA ILE A 509 33.01 -2.05 61.38
C ILE A 509 32.77 -1.45 62.76
N LEU A 510 33.71 -1.65 63.67
CA LEU A 510 33.65 -1.11 65.03
C LEU A 510 34.75 -0.08 65.18
N ILE A 511 34.36 1.15 65.50
CA ILE A 511 35.25 2.27 65.75
C ILE A 511 35.19 2.55 67.26
N THR A 512 36.36 2.56 67.89
CA THR A 512 36.53 2.90 69.31
C THR A 512 37.66 3.92 69.43
N PRO A 513 37.48 4.98 70.24
CA PRO A 513 38.56 5.89 70.59
C PRO A 513 39.50 5.30 71.65
N GLN A 514 39.12 4.18 72.29
CA GLN A 514 39.92 3.53 73.32
C GLN A 514 40.86 2.48 72.69
N GLY A 515 42.03 2.30 73.30
CA GLY A 515 42.97 1.27 72.86
C GLY A 515 42.38 -0.14 72.97
N VAL A 516 42.47 -0.91 71.89
CA VAL A 516 42.14 -2.34 71.87
C VAL A 516 43.37 -3.08 72.40
N SER A 517 43.29 -3.68 73.59
CA SER A 517 44.39 -4.48 74.16
C SER A 517 44.68 -5.70 73.27
N ASN A 518 45.91 -6.26 73.32
CA ASN A 518 46.46 -7.40 72.54
C ASN A 518 45.68 -8.74 72.62
N SER A 519 44.36 -8.70 72.49
CA SER A 519 43.46 -9.84 72.54
C SER A 519 43.27 -10.34 71.11
N THR A 520 43.65 -11.58 70.82
CA THR A 520 43.45 -12.19 69.50
C THR A 520 41.99 -12.63 69.35
N TYR A 521 41.23 -11.99 68.44
CA TYR A 521 39.81 -12.28 68.19
C TYR A 521 39.56 -13.30 67.05
N GLY A 522 40.62 -13.94 66.53
CA GLY A 522 40.58 -14.91 65.43
C GLY A 522 40.88 -14.28 64.06
N ALA A 523 41.17 -15.12 63.05
CA ALA A 523 41.62 -14.67 61.72
C ALA A 523 40.58 -13.86 60.92
N GLU A 524 39.30 -13.98 61.28
CA GLU A 524 38.20 -13.25 60.62
C GLU A 524 38.08 -11.78 61.08
N VAL A 525 38.78 -11.40 62.15
CA VAL A 525 38.73 -10.04 62.72
C VAL A 525 40.01 -9.29 62.36
N LYS A 526 39.86 -8.18 61.64
CA LYS A 526 40.97 -7.28 61.31
C LYS A 526 40.93 -6.06 62.22
N ILE A 527 42.01 -5.84 62.97
CA ILE A 527 42.19 -4.64 63.79
C ILE A 527 43.01 -3.62 62.97
N ILE A 528 42.51 -2.40 62.86
CA ILE A 528 43.19 -1.31 62.15
C ILE A 528 43.41 -0.19 63.16
N MET A 529 44.67 0.08 63.49
CA MET A 529 45.01 1.16 64.41
C MET A 529 45.36 2.41 63.61
N LEU A 530 44.58 3.48 63.82
CA LEU A 530 44.86 4.77 63.21
C LEU A 530 46.06 5.40 63.92
N SER A 531 46.90 6.12 63.16
CA SER A 531 47.99 6.90 63.77
C SER A 531 47.41 8.07 64.56
N ASP A 532 48.13 8.51 65.58
CA ASP A 532 47.73 9.68 66.37
C ASP A 532 47.47 10.89 65.46
N PRO A 533 46.40 11.67 65.71
CA PRO A 533 46.04 12.81 64.89
C PRO A 533 47.13 13.90 64.97
N ALA A 534 47.91 14.06 63.91
CA ALA A 534 48.82 15.21 63.77
C ALA A 534 47.99 16.48 63.52
N ARG A 535 48.06 17.47 64.42
CA ARG A 535 47.28 18.73 64.38
C ARG A 535 47.41 19.55 63.07
N THR A 536 48.31 19.19 62.17
CA THR A 536 48.65 19.95 60.96
C THR A 536 48.37 19.23 59.63
N GLN A 537 47.80 18.01 59.63
CA GLN A 537 47.48 17.30 58.38
C GLN A 537 46.02 16.82 58.36
N GLY A 538 45.26 17.29 57.37
CA GLY A 538 43.84 16.95 57.17
C GLY A 538 43.56 15.52 56.71
N ARG A 539 44.48 14.56 56.89
CA ARG A 539 44.32 13.14 56.54
C ARG A 539 45.02 12.24 57.56
N LEU A 540 44.26 11.33 58.16
CA LEU A 540 44.76 10.30 59.08
C LEU A 540 45.40 9.15 58.28
N ALA A 541 46.64 8.78 58.61
CA ALA A 541 47.31 7.60 58.06
C ALA A 541 47.05 6.37 58.95
N ALA A 542 46.56 5.27 58.38
CA ALA A 542 46.32 4.02 59.12
C ALA A 542 47.56 3.11 59.13
N ARG A 543 47.88 2.49 60.27
CA ARG A 543 48.85 1.38 60.35
C ARG A 543 48.08 0.07 60.49
N VAL A 544 48.41 -0.93 59.67
CA VAL A 544 47.83 -2.28 59.79
C VAL A 544 48.68 -3.03 60.81
N GLY A 545 48.06 -3.47 61.91
CA GLY A 545 48.67 -4.28 62.97
C GLY A 545 48.37 -5.76 62.78
#